data_AF-A0A2R6MW84-F1
#
_entry.id   AF-A0A2R6MW84-F1
#
_cell.length_a   1.000
_cell.length_b   1.000
_cell.length_c   1.000
_cell.angle_alpha   90.00
_cell.angle_beta   90.00
_cell.angle_gamma   90.00
#
_symmetry.space_group_name_H-M   'P 1'
#
loop_
_entity.id
_entity.type
_entity.pdbx_description
1 polymer ?
#
loop_
_entity_poly.entity_id
_entity_poly.type
_entity_poly.pdbx_seq_one_letter_code
_entity_poly.pdbx_strand_id
1 'polypeptide(L)'
;MRRLIVDGDPGVRTDGVVEYDGEELVCFQVTRNGDYHGPDRVQLWCVVGTEDERETFDRRDFVPHFLDVERVDAEAVEVLERAGDLAV
;
A
#
# COMPACT_ATOMS: atom_id res chain seq x y z
N MET A 1 7.55 -3.29 -7.77
CA MET A 1 7.01 -2.41 -6.72
C MET A 1 6.34 -1.24 -7.39
N ARG A 2 5.21 -0.80 -6.87
CA ARG A 2 4.43 0.34 -7.35
C ARG A 2 3.89 1.14 -6.20
N ARG A 3 3.43 2.34 -6.50
CA ARG A 3 2.69 3.18 -5.57
C ARG A 3 1.20 3.03 -5.82
N LEU A 4 0.51 2.34 -4.91
CA LEU A 4 -0.95 2.22 -4.92
C LEU A 4 -1.56 3.30 -4.03
N ILE A 5 -2.28 4.25 -4.64
CA ILE A 5 -3.03 5.27 -3.93
C ILE A 5 -4.47 4.78 -3.82
N VAL A 6 -4.89 4.48 -2.60
CA VAL A 6 -6.24 4.03 -2.29
C VAL A 6 -7.06 5.22 -1.80
N ASP A 7 -8.12 5.56 -2.52
CA ASP A 7 -9.13 6.53 -2.13
C ASP A 7 -10.11 5.87 -1.13
N GLY A 8 -9.93 6.18 0.16
CA GLY A 8 -10.55 5.52 1.31
C GLY A 8 -9.54 4.79 2.22
N ASP A 9 -10.03 4.13 3.26
CA ASP A 9 -9.23 3.26 4.14
C ASP A 9 -9.78 1.83 4.09
N PRO A 10 -9.16 0.90 3.32
CA PRO A 10 -9.55 -0.51 3.30
C PRO A 10 -9.15 -1.26 4.58
N GLY A 11 -8.39 -0.61 5.48
CA GLY A 11 -7.98 -1.18 6.77
C GLY A 11 -6.62 -1.88 6.75
N VAL A 12 -5.87 -1.82 5.65
CA VAL A 12 -4.50 -2.35 5.56
C VAL A 12 -3.49 -1.43 6.26
N ARG A 13 -2.46 -2.02 6.85
CA ARG A 13 -1.31 -1.35 7.48
C ARG A 13 0.00 -1.87 6.89
N THR A 14 1.11 -1.30 7.32
CA THR A 14 2.44 -1.76 6.91
C THR A 14 2.59 -3.25 7.18
N ASP A 15 3.24 -3.95 6.25
CA ASP A 15 3.42 -5.40 6.20
C ASP A 15 2.11 -6.21 6.04
N GLY A 16 0.98 -5.55 5.85
CA GLY A 16 -0.26 -6.21 5.44
C GLY A 16 -0.22 -6.63 3.96
N VAL A 17 -1.12 -7.56 3.60
CA VAL A 17 -1.24 -8.10 2.24
C VAL A 17 -2.60 -7.74 1.67
N VAL A 18 -2.60 -7.27 0.43
CA VAL A 18 -3.81 -6.95 -0.33
C VAL A 18 -3.84 -7.71 -1.65
N GLU A 19 -5.03 -8.07 -2.12
CA GLU A 19 -5.25 -8.46 -3.51
C GLU A 19 -5.72 -7.23 -4.30
N TYR A 20 -5.07 -6.97 -5.43
CA TYR A 20 -5.48 -5.95 -6.38
C TYR A 20 -5.13 -6.41 -7.81
N ASP A 21 -6.08 -6.27 -8.73
CA ASP A 21 -5.96 -6.73 -10.14
C ASP A 21 -5.56 -8.22 -10.28
N GLY A 22 -5.99 -9.06 -9.32
CA GLY A 22 -5.68 -10.49 -9.28
C GLY A 22 -4.26 -10.82 -8.81
N GLU A 23 -3.54 -9.84 -8.26
CA GLU A 23 -2.19 -10.01 -7.71
C GLU A 23 -2.18 -9.77 -6.18
N GLU A 24 -1.55 -10.69 -5.44
CA GLU A 24 -1.26 -10.50 -4.00
C GLU A 24 -0.03 -9.59 -3.83
N LEU A 25 -0.19 -8.52 -3.07
CA LEU A 25 0.83 -7.48 -2.90
C LEU A 25 1.02 -7.16 -1.42
N VAL A 26 2.29 -7.14 -1.00
CA VAL A 26 2.70 -6.73 0.34
C VAL A 26 2.79 -5.21 0.40
N CYS A 27 2.18 -4.62 1.42
CA CYS A 27 2.20 -3.19 1.70
C CYS A 27 3.44 -2.79 2.51
N PHE A 28 4.58 -2.61 1.85
CA PHE A 28 5.85 -2.23 2.49
C PHE A 28 5.83 -0.88 3.21
N GLN A 29 4.98 0.04 2.76
CA GLN A 29 4.76 1.32 3.42
C GLN A 29 3.30 1.69 3.27
N VAL A 30 2.67 2.18 4.33
CA VAL A 30 1.33 2.78 4.26
C VAL A 30 1.39 4.18 4.86
N THR A 31 0.99 5.20 4.08
CA THR A 31 0.88 6.57 4.55
C THR A 31 -0.56 7.06 4.43
N ARG A 32 -1.18 7.41 5.56
CA ARG A 32 -2.53 8.01 5.59
C ARG A 32 -2.45 9.51 5.33
N ASN A 33 -3.26 9.99 4.40
CA ASN A 33 -3.31 11.38 3.96
C ASN A 33 -4.74 11.93 4.01
N GLY A 34 -4.86 13.23 4.20
CA GLY A 34 -6.15 13.94 4.14
C GLY A 34 -6.90 14.03 5.47
N ASP A 35 -6.29 13.66 6.60
CA ASP A 35 -6.97 13.73 7.91
C ASP A 35 -7.27 15.16 8.40
N TYR A 36 -6.62 16.19 7.84
CA TYR A 36 -6.83 17.59 8.21
C TYR A 36 -6.84 18.48 6.97
N HIS A 37 -7.95 19.21 6.73
CA HIS A 37 -8.22 19.97 5.49
C HIS A 37 -8.00 19.16 4.21
N GLY A 38 -8.30 17.86 4.26
CA GLY A 38 -8.20 16.95 3.13
C GLY A 38 -9.48 16.82 2.31
N PRO A 39 -9.47 15.94 1.30
CA PRO A 39 -10.65 15.55 0.54
C PRO A 39 -11.74 14.87 1.39
N ASP A 40 -12.92 14.66 0.81
CA ASP A 40 -14.08 14.04 1.51
C ASP A 40 -13.80 12.63 2.05
N ARG A 41 -12.86 11.89 1.44
CA ARG A 41 -12.36 10.59 1.90
C ARG A 41 -10.85 10.68 2.08
N VAL A 42 -10.32 10.08 3.14
CA VAL A 42 -8.86 9.92 3.33
C VAL A 42 -8.24 9.12 2.19
N GLN A 43 -6.94 9.27 1.98
CA GLN A 43 -6.19 8.46 1.02
C GLN A 43 -5.09 7.66 1.72
N LEU A 44 -4.97 6.38 1.42
CA LEU A 44 -3.77 5.62 1.76
C LEU A 44 -2.82 5.62 0.57
N TRP A 45 -1.59 6.07 0.80
CA TRP A 45 -0.51 6.00 -0.18
C TRP A 45 0.38 4.83 0.21
N CYS A 46 0.24 3.74 -0.52
CA CYS A 46 0.94 2.50 -0.25
C CYS A 46 2.10 2.31 -1.23
N VAL A 47 3.26 1.89 -0.74
CA VAL A 47 4.28 1.25 -1.60
C VAL A 47 4.04 -0.23 -1.50
N VAL A 48 3.69 -0.85 -2.63
CA VAL A 48 3.29 -2.25 -2.69
C VAL A 48 4.18 -3.02 -3.67
N GLY A 49 4.37 -4.31 -3.41
CA GLY A 49 5.13 -5.20 -4.28
C GLY A 49 4.99 -6.65 -3.88
N THR A 50 5.63 -7.55 -4.61
CA THR A 50 5.70 -8.97 -4.24
C THR A 50 6.75 -9.17 -3.15
N GLU A 51 6.67 -10.28 -2.40
CA GLU A 51 7.63 -10.57 -1.32
C GLU A 51 9.11 -10.58 -1.79
N ASP A 52 9.36 -11.01 -3.04
CA ASP A 52 10.70 -10.99 -3.65
C ASP A 52 11.32 -9.57 -3.74
N GLU A 53 10.50 -8.51 -3.68
CA GLU A 53 10.95 -7.12 -3.76
C GLU A 53 11.21 -6.48 -2.38
N ARG A 54 10.94 -7.22 -1.30
CA ARG A 54 11.14 -6.78 0.09
C ARG A 54 12.57 -6.30 0.35
N GLU A 55 13.57 -7.04 -0.11
CA GLU A 55 14.98 -6.66 0.08
C GLU A 55 15.31 -5.34 -0.64
N THR A 56 14.80 -5.15 -1.87
CA THR A 56 14.97 -3.91 -2.63
C THR A 56 14.35 -2.73 -1.89
N PHE A 57 13.16 -2.91 -1.32
CA PHE A 57 12.51 -1.89 -0.51
C PHE A 57 13.32 -1.56 0.75
N ASP A 58 13.70 -2.57 1.53
CA ASP A 58 14.39 -2.41 2.81
C ASP A 58 15.76 -1.74 2.65
N ARG A 59 16.48 -2.11 1.59
CA ARG A 59 17.77 -1.51 1.23
C ARG A 59 17.62 -0.17 0.53
N ARG A 60 16.38 0.25 0.21
CA ARG A 60 16.05 1.47 -0.54
C ARG A 60 16.79 1.52 -1.88
N ASP A 61 16.93 0.36 -2.53
CA ASP A 61 17.59 0.19 -3.81
C ASP A 61 16.64 0.51 -4.98
N PHE A 62 15.99 1.67 -4.89
CA PHE A 62 15.06 2.19 -5.88
C PHE A 62 14.93 3.69 -5.73
N VAL A 63 14.43 4.37 -6.76
CA VAL A 63 14.12 5.80 -6.71
C VAL A 63 12.61 5.97 -6.57
N PRO A 64 12.10 6.51 -5.44
CA PRO A 64 10.66 6.61 -5.20
C PRO A 64 9.87 7.36 -6.29
N HIS A 65 10.51 8.31 -6.99
CA HIS A 65 9.88 9.09 -8.06
C HIS A 65 9.68 8.31 -9.37
N PHE A 66 10.29 7.13 -9.51
CA PHE A 66 10.17 6.26 -10.69
C PHE A 66 9.24 5.07 -10.46
N LEU A 67 8.62 4.96 -9.29
CA LEU A 67 7.57 3.96 -9.08
C LEU A 67 6.35 4.32 -9.94
N ASP A 68 5.81 3.33 -10.65
CA ASP A 68 4.51 3.46 -11.28
C ASP A 68 3.45 3.78 -10.23
N VAL A 69 2.49 4.64 -10.60
CA VAL A 69 1.45 5.10 -9.69
C VAL A 69 0.09 4.69 -10.22
N GLU A 70 -0.65 3.98 -9.39
CA GLU A 70 -2.05 3.61 -9.66
C GLU A 70 -2.96 4.20 -8.59
N ARG A 71 -4.17 4.57 -8.98
CA ARG A 71 -5.20 5.13 -8.11
C ARG A 71 -6.46 4.28 -8.17
N VAL A 72 -6.97 3.90 -7.00
CA VAL A 72 -8.08 2.94 -6.88
C VAL A 72 -8.98 3.32 -5.71
N ASP A 73 -10.25 2.97 -5.78
CA ASP A 73 -11.15 3.06 -4.63
C ASP A 73 -10.85 1.95 -3.61
N ALA A 74 -11.06 2.24 -2.32
CA ALA A 74 -10.87 1.24 -1.25
C ALA A 74 -11.71 -0.02 -1.44
N GLU A 75 -12.88 0.09 -2.08
CA GLU A 75 -13.76 -1.03 -2.38
C GLU A 75 -13.21 -1.98 -3.46
N ALA A 76 -12.21 -1.56 -4.24
CA ALA A 76 -11.56 -2.37 -5.27
C ALA A 76 -10.33 -3.14 -4.75
N VAL A 77 -9.99 -2.98 -3.47
CA VAL A 77 -8.83 -3.61 -2.84
C VAL A 77 -9.33 -4.59 -1.79
N GLU A 78 -8.99 -5.87 -1.93
CA GLU A 78 -9.29 -6.87 -0.90
C GLU A 78 -8.12 -6.96 0.09
N VAL A 79 -8.40 -6.88 1.38
CA VAL A 79 -7.36 -7.04 2.43
C VAL A 79 -7.32 -8.48 2.87
N LEU A 80 -6.24 -9.18 2.49
CA LEU A 80 -5.98 -10.56 2.90
C LEU A 80 -5.39 -10.60 4.31
N GLU A 81 -4.46 -9.69 4.59
CA GLU A 81 -3.81 -9.55 5.90
C GLU A 81 -3.73 -8.07 6.29
N ARG A 82 -4.19 -7.72 7.50
CA ARG A 82 -4.25 -6.31 7.92
C ARG A 82 -2.88 -5.72 8.25
N ALA A 83 -1.98 -6.53 8.79
CA ALA A 83 -0.61 -6.20 9.17
C ALA A 83 0.20 -7.49 9.15
N GLY A 84 1.54 -7.39 9.10
CA GLY A 84 2.39 -8.56 9.12
C GLY A 84 2.24 -9.36 10.42
N ASP A 85 2.38 -10.68 10.32
CA ASP A 85 2.36 -11.66 11.43
C ASP A 85 3.37 -11.38 12.56
N LEU A 86 4.22 -10.35 12.41
CA LEU A 86 5.20 -9.89 13.39
C LEU A 86 4.66 -8.87 14.41
N ALA A 87 3.39 -8.47 14.32
CA ALA A 87 2.76 -7.58 15.29
C ALA A 87 2.05 -8.35 16.42
N VAL A 88 2.83 -8.77 17.43
CA VAL A 88 2.33 -9.17 18.78
C VAL A 88 2.56 -8.03 19.77
#